data_AF-A0A353DBT0-F1
#
_entry.id   AF-A0A353DBT0-F1
#
_cell.length_a   1.000
_cell.length_b   1.000
_cell.length_c   1.000
_cell.angle_alpha   90.00
_cell.angle_beta   90.00
_cell.angle_gamma   90.00
#
_symmetry.space_group_name_H-M   'P 1'
#
loop_
_entity.id
_entity.type
_entity.pdbx_description
1 polymer ?
#
loop_
_entity_poly.entity_id
_entity_poly.type
_entity_poly.pdbx_seq_one_letter_code
_entity_poly.pdbx_strand_id
1 'polypeptide(L)'
;MDNTRRAFWIAALVLLCWSCGPRPGSRDKVVTPLDPSGQCLLVLSADWTATQGALRAYERSWTGSWKAVGPEIPVYLGRSGLGWGRGLHPEQAGEPRKAEGDGRAPAGIF
;
A
#
# COMPACT_ATOMS: atom_id res chain seq x y z
N MET A 1 -5.12 -16.83 -79.33
CA MET A 1 -6.48 -17.21 -78.93
C MET A 1 -6.50 -17.22 -77.41
N ASP A 2 -7.10 -16.34 -76.62
CA ASP A 2 -7.82 -15.06 -76.75
C ASP A 2 -7.62 -14.37 -75.38
N ASN A 3 -7.15 -13.13 -75.31
CA ASN A 3 -7.91 -11.88 -75.31
C ASN A 3 -8.89 -11.69 -74.12
N THR A 4 -8.55 -10.72 -73.26
CA THR A 4 -9.45 -9.64 -72.82
C THR A 4 -10.22 -9.77 -71.49
N ARG A 5 -9.64 -9.09 -70.49
CA ARG A 5 -10.23 -8.04 -69.61
C ARG A 5 -11.50 -8.36 -68.80
N ARG A 6 -11.38 -8.18 -67.47
CA ARG A 6 -12.26 -7.44 -66.53
C ARG A 6 -11.69 -7.68 -65.12
N ALA A 7 -10.70 -6.91 -64.67
CA ALA A 7 -10.83 -5.56 -64.15
C ALA A 7 -11.66 -5.51 -62.85
N PHE A 8 -11.05 -4.92 -61.82
CA PHE A 8 -11.65 -4.32 -60.63
C PHE A 8 -12.25 -5.28 -59.58
N TRP A 9 -11.45 -5.54 -58.53
CA TRP A 9 -11.77 -5.32 -57.10
C TRP A 9 -10.45 -5.47 -56.34
N ILE A 10 -9.49 -4.56 -56.50
CA ILE A 10 -9.19 -3.53 -55.48
C ILE A 10 -9.56 -3.96 -54.05
N ALA A 11 -8.53 -4.22 -53.25
CA ALA A 11 -8.46 -4.07 -51.80
C ALA A 11 -9.36 -4.97 -50.92
N ALA A 12 -9.05 -6.27 -50.86
CA ALA A 12 -9.41 -7.12 -49.72
C ALA A 12 -8.46 -6.87 -48.51
N LEU A 13 -8.28 -5.61 -48.10
CA LEU A 13 -7.31 -5.25 -47.06
C LEU A 13 -7.71 -3.98 -46.28
N VAL A 14 -8.97 -3.85 -45.88
CA VAL A 14 -9.36 -2.91 -44.81
C VAL A 14 -10.59 -3.48 -44.14
N LEU A 15 -10.47 -3.96 -42.89
CA LEU A 15 -11.48 -3.92 -41.82
C LEU A 15 -11.15 -4.95 -40.73
N LEU A 16 -10.18 -4.62 -39.88
CA LEU A 16 -10.10 -5.10 -38.49
C LEU A 16 -9.08 -4.27 -37.69
N CYS A 17 -9.16 -2.94 -37.83
CA CYS A 17 -8.50 -2.00 -36.92
C CYS A 17 -9.59 -1.22 -36.19
N TRP A 18 -10.35 -1.87 -35.29
CA TRP A 18 -11.24 -1.18 -34.36
C TRP A 18 -11.24 -1.93 -33.03
N SER A 19 -10.16 -1.77 -32.27
CA SER A 19 -10.13 -1.97 -30.81
C SER A 19 -8.90 -1.28 -30.22
N CYS A 20 -8.68 0.00 -30.57
CA CYS A 20 -7.93 0.90 -29.71
C CYS A 20 -8.95 1.80 -29.02
N GLY A 21 -9.81 1.19 -28.20
CA GLY A 21 -10.55 1.94 -27.20
C GLY A 21 -9.55 2.47 -26.17
N PRO A 22 -9.76 3.65 -25.57
CA PRO A 22 -8.93 4.12 -24.48
C PRO A 22 -8.91 3.02 -23.42
N ARG A 23 -7.71 2.49 -23.10
CA ARG A 23 -7.56 1.61 -21.94
C ARG A 23 -8.11 2.39 -20.76
N PRO A 24 -9.09 1.88 -20.01
CA PRO A 24 -9.49 2.52 -18.77
C PRO A 24 -8.20 2.71 -17.99
N GLY A 25 -7.89 3.98 -17.67
CA GLY A 25 -6.60 4.37 -17.13
C GLY A 25 -6.23 3.39 -16.03
N SER A 26 -5.04 2.81 -16.13
CA SER A 26 -4.42 2.11 -15.02
C SER A 26 -4.55 3.06 -13.83
N ARG A 27 -5.45 2.75 -12.90
CA ARG A 27 -5.50 3.47 -11.64
C ARG A 27 -4.14 3.19 -11.03
N ASP A 28 -3.28 4.20 -11.00
CA ASP A 28 -2.01 4.08 -10.31
C ASP A 28 -2.32 3.58 -8.91
N LYS A 29 -1.92 2.34 -8.65
CA LYS A 29 -2.13 1.74 -7.34
C LYS A 29 -1.33 2.61 -6.40
N VAL A 30 -2.01 3.30 -5.48
CA VAL A 30 -1.33 4.07 -4.43
C VAL A 30 -0.41 3.10 -3.70
N VAL A 31 0.90 3.29 -3.89
CA VAL A 31 1.90 2.47 -3.24
C VAL A 31 1.93 2.87 -1.79
N THR A 32 1.64 1.92 -0.91
CA THR A 32 1.73 2.14 0.53
C THR A 32 3.07 1.62 1.05
N PRO A 33 3.61 2.17 2.14
CA PRO A 33 4.82 1.67 2.79
C PRO A 33 4.81 0.17 3.12
N LEU A 34 3.62 -0.41 3.29
CA LEU A 34 3.42 -1.83 3.60
C LEU A 34 3.32 -2.71 2.35
N ASP A 35 3.27 -2.15 1.14
CA ASP A 35 3.14 -2.92 -0.10
C ASP A 35 4.25 -3.97 -0.32
N PRO A 36 5.54 -3.69 -0.07
CA PRO A 36 6.59 -4.71 -0.24
C PRO A 36 6.62 -5.75 0.89
N SER A 37 5.85 -5.57 1.96
CA SER A 37 5.94 -6.38 3.16
C SER A 37 4.96 -7.55 3.15
N GLY A 38 5.46 -8.74 3.45
CA GLY A 38 4.67 -9.95 3.70
C GLY A 38 4.28 -10.13 5.17
N GLN A 39 4.89 -9.36 6.08
CA GLN A 39 4.69 -9.46 7.52
C GLN A 39 4.63 -8.06 8.14
N CYS A 40 3.95 -7.92 9.28
CA CYS A 40 3.81 -6.65 9.99
C CYS A 40 3.67 -6.89 11.51
N LEU A 41 4.28 -6.03 12.31
CA LEU A 41 4.00 -5.92 13.75
C LEU A 41 3.20 -4.64 13.99
N LEU A 42 2.00 -4.78 14.53
CA LEU A 42 1.14 -3.66 14.90
C LEU A 42 1.15 -3.50 16.41
N VAL A 43 1.47 -2.30 16.88
CA VAL A 43 1.31 -1.91 18.28
C VAL A 43 0.17 -0.91 18.40
N LEU A 44 -0.80 -1.21 19.26
CA LEU A 44 -1.90 -0.31 19.60
C LEU A 44 -1.70 0.25 21.01
N SER A 45 -1.91 1.56 21.14
CA SER A 45 -1.95 2.29 22.40
C SER A 45 -3.35 2.87 22.59
N ALA A 46 -3.80 3.02 23.85
CA ALA A 46 -5.08 3.66 24.14
C ALA A 46 -5.07 5.15 23.77
N ASP A 47 -3.95 5.82 24.03
CA ASP A 47 -3.72 7.23 23.75
C ASP A 47 -2.21 7.55 23.65
N TRP A 48 -1.86 8.83 23.52
CA TRP A 48 -0.48 9.30 23.38
C TRP A 48 0.35 9.30 24.66
N THR A 49 -0.27 9.19 25.84
CA THR A 49 0.42 9.24 27.13
C THR A 49 0.46 7.88 27.83
N ALA A 50 -0.32 6.90 27.35
CA ALA A 50 -0.31 5.53 27.83
C ALA A 50 1.08 4.89 27.71
N THR A 51 1.51 4.27 28.81
CA THR A 51 2.83 3.62 28.92
C THR A 51 2.77 2.12 28.61
N GLN A 52 1.60 1.61 28.27
CA GLN A 52 1.34 0.22 27.93
C GLN A 52 0.55 0.17 26.63
N GLY A 53 0.75 -0.92 25.87
CA GLY A 53 0.02 -1.19 24.65
C GLY A 53 -0.09 -2.68 24.39
N ALA A 54 -0.65 -3.01 23.23
CA ALA A 54 -0.81 -4.36 22.76
C ALA A 54 -0.13 -4.53 21.41
N LEU A 55 0.74 -5.54 21.29
CA LEU A 55 1.37 -5.93 20.04
C LEU A 55 0.65 -7.13 19.43
N ARG A 56 0.44 -7.08 18.11
CA ARG A 56 -0.03 -8.22 17.32
C ARG A 56 0.80 -8.38 16.05
N ALA A 57 1.21 -9.62 15.78
CA ALA A 57 1.89 -9.98 14.55
C ALA A 57 0.88 -10.33 13.45
N TYR A 58 1.21 -9.97 12.20
CA TYR A 58 0.41 -10.23 11.03
C TYR A 58 1.28 -10.78 9.89
N GLU A 59 0.68 -11.67 9.09
CA GLU A 59 1.22 -12.13 7.82
C GLU A 59 0.24 -11.83 6.68
N ARG A 60 0.78 -11.56 5.50
CA ARG A 60 0.01 -11.29 4.30
C ARG A 60 -0.18 -12.59 3.53
N SER A 61 -1.43 -12.96 3.31
CA SER A 61 -1.76 -14.12 2.50
C SER A 61 -1.46 -13.88 1.02
N TRP A 62 -1.48 -14.95 0.22
CA TRP A 62 -1.30 -14.88 -1.23
C TRP A 62 -2.35 -14.01 -1.95
N THR A 63 -3.53 -13.79 -1.35
CA THR A 63 -4.55 -12.87 -1.88
C THR A 63 -4.31 -11.41 -1.50
N GLY A 64 -3.24 -11.14 -0.74
CA GLY A 64 -2.90 -9.80 -0.26
C GLY A 64 -3.60 -9.38 1.04
N SER A 65 -4.44 -10.24 1.62
CA SER A 65 -5.13 -9.97 2.89
C SER A 65 -4.23 -10.25 4.10
N TRP A 66 -4.28 -9.39 5.12
CA TRP A 66 -3.54 -9.55 6.38
C TRP A 66 -4.28 -10.49 7.32
N LYS A 67 -3.51 -11.39 7.97
CA LYS A 67 -4.00 -12.31 8.99
C LYS A 67 -3.16 -12.20 10.24
N ALA A 68 -3.80 -12.09 11.38
CA ALA A 68 -3.11 -12.13 12.67
C ALA A 68 -2.47 -13.51 12.87
N VAL A 69 -1.26 -13.53 13.42
CA VAL A 69 -0.53 -14.75 13.75
C VAL A 69 -0.13 -14.71 15.21
N GLY A 70 -0.49 -15.77 15.95
CA GLY A 70 -0.21 -15.89 17.37
C GLY A 70 -1.11 -15.02 18.27
N PRO A 71 -0.85 -15.05 19.59
CA PRO A 71 -1.60 -14.28 20.56
C PRO A 71 -1.23 -12.79 20.52
N GLU A 72 -2.07 -11.97 21.15
CA GLU A 72 -1.69 -10.61 21.52
C GLU A 72 -0.63 -10.63 22.61
N ILE A 73 0.33 -9.71 22.53
CA ILE A 73 1.42 -9.59 23.50
C ILE A 73 1.32 -8.21 24.17
N PRO A 74 1.16 -8.12 25.51
CA PRO A 74 1.23 -6.84 26.20
C PRO A 74 2.64 -6.28 26.09
N VAL A 75 2.76 -4.99 25.80
CA VAL A 75 4.04 -4.29 25.65
C VAL A 75 4.09 -3.02 26.47
N TYR A 76 5.31 -2.62 26.86
CA TYR A 76 5.56 -1.30 27.44
C TYR A 76 5.94 -0.32 26.32
N LEU A 77 5.41 0.89 26.43
CA LEU A 77 5.73 2.03 25.59
C LEU A 77 6.73 2.93 26.32
N GLY A 78 7.01 4.11 25.75
CA GLY A 78 7.81 5.11 26.47
C GLY A 78 7.16 5.49 27.80
N ARG A 79 7.97 5.86 28.80
CA ARG A 79 7.47 6.35 30.10
C ARG A 79 6.56 7.58 30.00
N SER A 80 6.63 8.30 28.88
CA SER A 80 5.77 9.44 28.54
C SER A 80 4.82 9.13 27.37
N GLY A 81 4.66 7.85 27.04
CA GLY A 81 3.81 7.31 25.99
C GLY A 81 4.45 7.33 24.61
N LEU A 82 3.69 7.78 23.61
CA LEU A 82 4.07 7.79 22.21
C LEU A 82 4.35 9.21 21.72
N GLY A 83 5.19 9.35 20.71
CA GLY A 83 5.34 10.59 19.96
C GLY A 83 5.51 10.29 18.48
N TRP A 84 4.91 11.10 17.61
CA TRP A 84 5.05 10.99 16.17
C TRP A 84 6.52 10.95 15.78
N GLY A 85 6.94 9.79 15.26
CA GLY A 85 8.31 9.49 14.90
C GLY A 85 8.66 9.97 13.50
N ARG A 86 9.92 9.72 13.12
CA ARG A 86 10.39 9.84 11.75
C ARG A 86 10.31 8.46 11.10
N GLY A 87 9.38 8.27 10.18
CA GLY A 87 9.14 6.97 9.54
C GLY A 87 8.58 7.11 8.12
N LEU A 88 8.14 5.99 7.55
CA LEU A 88 7.53 5.88 6.22
C LEU A 88 6.06 6.30 6.26
N HIS A 89 5.78 7.50 6.75
CA HIS A 89 4.43 8.04 6.85
C HIS A 89 4.49 9.58 6.78
N PRO A 90 3.41 10.26 6.40
CA PRO A 90 3.38 11.72 6.39
C PRO A 90 3.56 12.30 7.80
N GLU A 91 3.88 13.59 7.88
CA GLU A 91 3.84 14.30 9.16
C GLU A 91 2.40 14.43 9.65
N GLN A 92 2.20 14.30 10.97
CA GLN A 92 0.92 14.52 11.63
C GLN A 92 0.99 15.78 12.50
N ALA A 93 0.14 16.76 12.19
CA ALA A 93 0.04 17.99 12.96
C ALA A 93 -0.79 17.79 14.23
N GLY A 94 -0.47 18.54 15.29
CA GLY A 94 -1.24 18.57 16.53
C GLY A 94 -0.89 17.48 17.55
N GLU A 95 -0.12 16.47 17.17
CA GLU A 95 0.26 15.37 18.07
C GLU A 95 1.63 15.56 18.72
N PRO A 96 1.90 14.90 19.87
CA PRO A 96 3.22 14.93 20.47
C PRO A 96 4.26 14.41 19.49
N ARG A 97 5.35 15.15 19.28
CA ARG A 97 6.45 14.74 18.38
C ARG A 97 7.56 14.07 19.17
N LYS A 98 8.08 12.97 18.63
CA LYS A 98 9.24 12.27 19.19
C LYS A 98 10.48 13.17 19.10
N ALA A 99 11.18 13.32 20.21
CA ALA A 99 12.49 13.96 20.34
C ALA A 99 13.44 13.09 21.19
N GLU A 100 14.74 13.32 21.11
CA GLU A 100 15.68 12.63 22.00
C GLU A 100 15.45 13.05 23.47
N GLY A 101 15.52 12.10 24.40
CA GLY A 101 15.34 12.36 25.84
C GLY A 101 13.89 12.59 26.33
N ASP A 102 12.91 12.68 25.43
CA ASP A 102 11.50 12.97 25.76
C ASP A 102 10.76 11.84 26.51
N GLY A 103 11.38 10.66 26.64
CA GLY A 103 10.76 9.49 27.27
C GLY A 103 9.60 8.87 26.49
N ARG A 104 9.37 9.26 25.22
CA ARG A 104 8.34 8.70 24.35
C ARG A 104 8.93 7.60 23.46
N ALA A 105 8.13 6.60 23.12
CA ALA A 105 8.42 5.68 22.02
C ALA A 105 7.93 6.28 20.69
N PRO A 106 8.58 5.99 19.55
CA PRO A 106 8.14 6.53 18.26
C PRO A 106 6.84 5.85 17.81
N ALA A 107 5.84 6.66 17.42
CA ALA A 107 4.65 6.21 16.72
C ALA A 107 4.83 6.44 15.21
N GLY A 108 4.49 5.43 14.41
CA GLY A 108 4.68 5.50 12.97
C GLY A 108 4.77 4.14 12.30
N ILE A 109 5.14 4.17 11.02
CA ILE A 109 5.50 3.03 10.19
C ILE A 109 7.00 3.13 9.93
N PHE A 110 7.76 2.07 10.15
CA PHE A 110 9.22 2.06 10.07
C PHE A 110 9.71 0.89 9.20
#